data_AF-A0A7T0RCB5-F1
#
_entry.id   AF-A0A7T0RCB5-F1
#
_cell.length_a   1.000
_cell.length_b   1.000
_cell.length_c   1.000
_cell.angle_alpha   90.00
_cell.angle_beta   90.00
_cell.angle_gamma   90.00
#
_symmetry.space_group_name_H-M   'P 1'
#
loop_
_entity.id
_entity.type
_entity.pdbx_description
1 polymer ?
#
loop_
_entity_poly.entity_id
_entity_poly.type
_entity_poly.pdbx_seq_one_letter_code
_entity_poly.pdbx_strand_id
1 'polypeptide(L)' 'MADLAIVFHWSTEDCAGFSLRELMEWRERARKRSTPTESGSQRGTRS' A
#
# COMPACT_ATOMS: atom_id res chain seq x y z
N MET A 1 5.78 -1.43 -9.99
CA MET A 1 7.17 -1.24 -9.49
C MET A 1 7.29 0.10 -8.76
N ALA A 2 6.84 1.23 -9.34
CA ALA A 2 6.78 2.52 -8.63
C ALA A 2 5.64 2.62 -7.59
N ASP A 3 4.55 1.86 -7.74
CA ASP A 3 3.42 1.89 -6.82
C ASP A 3 3.79 1.42 -5.41
N LEU A 4 4.68 0.42 -5.32
CA LEU A 4 5.19 -0.10 -4.06
C LEU A 4 6.07 0.93 -3.33
N ALA A 5 7.00 1.57 -4.06
CA ALA A 5 7.88 2.59 -3.50
C ALA A 5 7.08 3.76 -2.92
N ILE A 6 6.00 4.16 -3.57
CA ILE A 6 5.13 5.26 -3.11
C ILE A 6 4.27 4.84 -1.90
N VAL A 7 3.70 3.62 -1.90
CA VAL A 7 2.85 3.12 -0.80
C VAL A 7 3.64 2.81 0.48
N PHE A 8 4.90 2.38 0.33
CA PHE A 8 5.76 2.00 1.45
C PHE A 8 6.88 3.00 1.76
N HIS A 9 6.99 4.10 1.00
CA HIS A 9 8.08 5.07 1.09
C HIS A 9 9.47 4.42 0.97
N TRP A 10 9.58 3.37 0.15
CA TRP A 10 10.83 2.65 -0.08
C TRP A 10 11.69 3.29 -1.16
N SER A 11 13.00 3.12 -1.02
CA SER A 11 14.00 3.54 -1.99
C SER A 11 13.99 2.64 -3.23
N THR A 12 14.44 3.16 -4.37
CA THR A 12 14.57 2.39 -5.62
C THR A 12 15.54 1.21 -5.49
N GLU A 13 16.52 1.29 -4.59
CA GLU A 13 17.48 0.21 -4.30
C GLU A 13 16.81 -0.97 -3.59
N ASP A 14 15.94 -0.72 -2.60
CA ASP A 14 15.12 -1.76 -1.98
C ASP A 14 14.24 -2.45 -3.02
N CYS A 15 13.59 -1.69 -3.92
CA CYS A 15 12.78 -2.27 -5.01
C CYS A 15 13.60 -3.13 -5.98
N ALA A 16 14.89 -2.82 -6.19
CA ALA A 16 15.79 -3.58 -7.06
C ALA A 16 16.37 -4.83 -6.38
N GLY A 17 16.44 -4.84 -5.04
CA GLY A 17 16.90 -5.99 -4.26
C GLY A 17 15.88 -7.13 -4.14
N PHE A 18 14.59 -6.86 -4.40
CA PHE A 18 13.54 -7.87 -4.31
C PHE A 18 13.42 -8.74 -5.57
N SER A 19 13.17 -10.02 -5.36
CA SER A 19 12.83 -10.93 -6.45
C SER A 19 11.41 -10.65 -6.99
N LEU A 20 11.16 -10.98 -8.27
CA LEU A 20 9.84 -10.78 -8.91
C LEU A 20 8.67 -11.37 -8.10
N ARG A 21 8.90 -12.52 -7.45
CA ARG A 21 7.92 -13.16 -6.56
C ARG A 21 7.57 -12.29 -5.36
N GLU A 22 8.57 -11.72 -4.70
CA GLU A 22 8.37 -10.84 -3.55
C GLU A 22 7.65 -9.56 -3.97
N LEU A 23 8.02 -8.99 -5.13
CA LEU A 23 7.32 -7.81 -5.68
C LEU A 23 5.83 -8.08 -5.92
N MET A 24 5.47 -9.28 -6.40
CA MET A 24 4.05 -9.66 -6.56
C MET A 24 3.32 -9.78 -5.21
N GLU A 25 3.97 -10.34 -4.19
CA GLU A 25 3.38 -10.45 -2.84
C GLU A 25 3.19 -9.08 -2.17
N TRP A 26 4.21 -8.22 -2.29
CA TRP A 26 4.15 -6.84 -1.79
C TRP A 26 3.08 -6.02 -2.50
N ARG A 27 2.87 -6.25 -3.82
CA ARG A 27 1.81 -5.57 -4.59
C ARG A 27 0.42 -5.91 -4.10
N GLU A 28 0.16 -7.17 -3.74
CA GLU A 28 -1.14 -7.56 -3.17
C GLU A 28 -1.34 -6.94 -1.77
N ARG A 29 -0.29 -6.85 -0.95
CA ARG A 29 -0.35 -6.18 0.36
C ARG A 29 -0.60 -4.68 0.24
N ALA A 30 0.11 -4.00 -0.67
CA ALA A 30 -0.10 -2.58 -0.99
C ALA A 30 -1.54 -2.33 -1.41
N ARG A 31 -2.07 -3.17 -2.32
CA ARG A 31 -3.45 -3.06 -2.80
C ARG A 31 -4.46 -3.13 -1.66
N LYS A 32 -4.33 -4.11 -0.76
CA LYS A 32 -5.19 -4.27 0.42
C LYS A 32 -5.14 -3.07 1.39
N ARG A 33 -4.00 -2.37 1.44
CA ARG A 33 -3.80 -1.18 2.27
C ARG A 33 -4.32 0.10 1.61
N SER A 34 -4.13 0.24 0.30
CA SER A 34 -4.58 1.38 -0.51
C SER A 34 -6.06 1.35 -0.84
N THR A 35 -6.74 0.22 -0.68
CA THR A 35 -8.17 0.22 -0.40
C THR A 35 -8.32 0.52 1.09
N PRO A 36 -8.49 1.78 1.52
CA PRO A 36 -9.05 2.00 2.84
C PRO A 36 -10.37 1.26 2.81
N THR A 37 -10.46 0.15 3.55
CA THR A 37 -11.76 -0.40 3.90
C THR A 37 -12.45 0.77 4.58
N GLU A 38 -13.41 1.37 3.88
CA GLU A 38 -14.44 2.30 4.34
C GLU A 38 -14.22 2.62 5.83
N SER A 39 -13.25 3.51 6.12
CA SER A 39 -13.00 3.87 7.52
C SER A 39 -14.20 4.71 7.88
N GLY A 40 -15.14 4.05 8.55
CA GLY A 40 -16.52 4.47 8.67
C GLY A 40 -16.60 5.96 8.87
N SER A 41 -17.21 6.63 7.90
CA SER A 41 -17.79 7.95 8.13
C SER A 41 -19.00 7.76 9.06
N GLN A 42 -18.74 7.27 10.27
CA GLN A 42 -19.48 7.57 11.48
C GLN A 42 -18.99 8.94 11.95
N ARG A 43 -19.17 9.96 11.09
CA ARG A 43 -19.26 11.34 11.57
C ARG A 43 -20.71 11.56 11.96
N GLY A 44 -21.04 11.04 13.13
CA GLY A 44 -22.26 11.38 13.85
C GLY A 44 -22.34 12.88 14.01
N THR A 45 -23.50 13.40 13.64
CA THR A 45 -23.94 14.78 13.73
C THR A 45 -23.70 15.32 15.14
N ARG A 46 -22.87 16.36 15.24
CA ARG A 46 -22.64 17.09 16.48
C ARG A 46 -23.80 18.09 16.61
N SER A 47 -24.87 17.66 17.31
CA SER A 47 -26.02 18.49 17.71
C SER A 47 -25.67 19.43 18.84
#